data_AF-A0A520CYN8-F1
#
_entry.id   AF-A0A520CYN8-F1
#
_cell.length_a   1.000
_cell.length_b   1.000
_cell.length_c   1.000
_cell.angle_alpha   90.00
_cell.angle_beta   90.00
_cell.angle_gamma   90.00
#
_symmetry.space_group_name_H-M   'P 1'
#
loop_
_entity.id
_entity.type
_entity.pdbx_description
1 polymer ?
#
loop_
_entity_poly.entity_id
_entity_poly.type
_entity_poly.pdbx_seq_one_letter_code
_entity_poly.pdbx_strand_id
1 'polypeptide(L)'
;MDYLKKVVILLFCTFLGLNVAAQSHPNIMLTKANIEAVRKGSKTYPLLQQSYAEVKKMADVALSTPINVPVPKDGGGGFTHEQHKRNYNNIINCGVAYQISGEQKYANYVKNILLNYASQYQKWPLHPKRKDDKDGGRIFWQSLNDFVWQVYSIQGYD
;
A
#
# COMPACT_ATOMS: atom_id res chain seq x y z
N MET A 1 -10.74 3.42 55.09
CA MET A 1 -10.80 4.34 53.92
C MET A 1 -10.20 3.75 52.64
N ASP A 2 -9.31 2.76 52.67
CA ASP A 2 -8.67 2.22 51.46
C ASP A 2 -9.54 1.28 50.62
N TYR A 3 -10.50 0.59 51.21
CA TYR A 3 -11.40 -0.30 50.47
C TYR A 3 -12.31 0.47 49.51
N LEU A 4 -12.80 1.65 49.93
CA LEU A 4 -13.63 2.51 49.11
C LEU A 4 -12.84 3.05 47.90
N LYS A 5 -11.57 3.41 48.09
CA LYS A 5 -10.67 3.81 46.98
C LYS A 5 -10.44 2.68 46.00
N LYS A 6 -10.20 1.45 46.48
CA LYS A 6 -10.02 0.27 45.61
C LYS A 6 -11.28 -0.06 44.81
N VAL A 7 -12.47 0.03 45.43
CA VAL A 7 -13.75 -0.18 44.76
C VAL A 7 -14.04 0.91 43.74
N VAL A 8 -13.73 2.18 44.05
CA VAL A 8 -13.87 3.30 43.11
C VAL A 8 -12.93 3.16 41.92
N ILE A 9 -11.67 2.75 42.13
CA ILE A 9 -10.71 2.49 41.04
C ILE A 9 -11.16 1.32 40.18
N LEU A 10 -11.64 0.23 40.79
CA LEU A 10 -12.16 -0.92 40.05
C LEU A 10 -13.38 -0.54 39.19
N LEU A 11 -14.32 0.23 39.75
CA LEU A 11 -15.48 0.74 39.03
C LEU A 11 -15.08 1.69 37.88
N PHE A 12 -14.11 2.57 38.13
CA PHE A 12 -13.57 3.48 37.10
C PHE A 12 -12.90 2.71 35.95
N CYS A 13 -12.15 1.65 36.22
CA CYS A 13 -11.56 0.78 35.21
C CYS A 13 -12.61 -0.04 34.42
N THR A 14 -13.72 -0.44 35.04
CA THR A 14 -14.81 -1.14 34.32
C THR A 14 -15.70 -0.23 33.48
N PHE A 15 -15.82 1.05 33.85
CA PHE A 15 -16.55 2.05 33.05
C PHE A 15 -15.73 2.65 31.90
N LEU A 16 -14.39 2.58 31.98
CA LEU A 16 -13.48 2.92 30.89
C LEU A 16 -13.23 1.71 29.98
N GLY A 17 -14.30 1.18 29.40
CA GLY A 17 -14.18 0.34 28.22
C GLY A 17 -13.60 1.17 27.08
N LEU A 18 -12.29 1.11 26.88
CA LEU A 18 -11.64 1.68 25.71
C LEU A 18 -12.25 1.04 24.46
N ASN A 19 -13.12 1.77 23.78
CA ASN A 19 -13.58 1.40 22.45
C ASN A 19 -12.39 1.56 21.50
N VAL A 20 -11.57 0.53 21.38
CA VAL A 20 -10.55 0.45 20.34
C VAL A 20 -11.28 0.21 19.03
N ALA A 21 -11.72 1.28 18.39
CA ALA A 21 -12.22 1.22 17.03
C ALA A 21 -11.03 0.92 16.11
N ALA A 22 -10.88 -0.33 15.69
CA ALA A 22 -9.88 -0.69 14.68
C ALA A 22 -10.16 0.10 13.39
N GLN A 23 -9.10 0.56 12.73
CA GLN A 23 -9.24 1.23 11.44
C GLN A 23 -9.90 0.25 10.45
N SER A 24 -10.98 0.71 9.80
CA SER A 24 -11.63 -0.06 8.75
C SER A 24 -10.94 0.20 7.43
N HIS A 25 -10.57 -0.86 6.72
CA HIS A 25 -9.90 -0.81 5.43
C HIS A 25 -10.78 -1.44 4.33
N PRO A 26 -10.66 -0.98 3.07
CA PRO A 26 -9.89 0.20 2.66
C PRO A 26 -10.59 1.50 3.11
N ASN A 27 -9.85 2.60 3.26
CA ASN A 27 -10.40 3.92 3.60
C ASN A 27 -9.69 5.14 2.99
N ILE A 28 -8.78 4.97 2.03
CA ILE A 28 -8.08 6.08 1.37
C ILE A 28 -8.73 6.40 0.02
N MET A 29 -8.41 5.63 -1.03
CA MET A 29 -8.94 5.83 -2.39
C MET A 29 -10.26 5.07 -2.58
N LEU A 30 -10.29 3.82 -2.12
CA LEU A 30 -11.49 3.01 -2.02
C LEU A 30 -11.92 2.99 -0.55
N THR A 31 -13.22 2.85 -0.30
CA THR A 31 -13.72 2.74 1.07
C THR A 31 -14.54 1.47 1.23
N LYS A 32 -14.46 0.84 2.40
CA LYS A 32 -15.31 -0.31 2.75
C LYS A 32 -16.80 0.00 2.56
N ALA A 33 -17.23 1.23 2.84
CA ALA A 33 -18.61 1.66 2.67
C ALA A 33 -19.06 1.70 1.20
N ASN A 34 -18.16 2.04 0.26
CA ASN A 34 -18.51 2.26 -1.14
C ASN A 34 -18.03 1.16 -2.09
N ILE A 35 -17.24 0.17 -1.63
CA ILE A 35 -16.64 -0.83 -2.52
C ILE A 35 -17.70 -1.67 -3.26
N GLU A 36 -18.84 -1.95 -2.64
CA GLU A 36 -19.94 -2.67 -3.30
C GLU A 36 -20.52 -1.88 -4.49
N ALA A 37 -20.62 -0.55 -4.36
CA ALA A 37 -21.05 0.30 -5.46
C ALA A 37 -20.04 0.28 -6.62
N VAL A 38 -18.74 0.27 -6.31
CA VAL A 38 -17.68 0.15 -7.32
C VAL A 38 -17.72 -1.22 -8.01
N ARG A 39 -17.88 -2.31 -7.25
CA ARG A 39 -18.05 -3.68 -7.78
C ARG A 39 -19.23 -3.77 -8.73
N LYS A 40 -20.39 -3.25 -8.34
CA LYS A 40 -21.57 -3.18 -9.21
C LYS A 40 -21.30 -2.32 -10.44
N GLY A 41 -20.77 -1.12 -10.25
CA GLY A 41 -20.46 -0.18 -11.33
C GLY A 41 -19.51 -0.76 -12.39
N SER A 42 -18.50 -1.53 -11.97
CA SER A 42 -17.55 -2.21 -12.89
C SER A 42 -18.19 -3.22 -13.83
N LYS A 43 -19.42 -3.67 -13.53
CA LYS A 43 -20.21 -4.60 -14.36
C LYS A 43 -21.33 -3.91 -15.13
N THR A 44 -21.67 -2.67 -14.76
CA THR A 44 -22.85 -1.95 -15.28
C THR A 44 -22.48 -0.79 -16.20
N TYR A 45 -21.43 -0.03 -15.87
CA TYR A 45 -21.06 1.18 -16.62
C TYR A 45 -19.91 0.89 -17.58
N PRO A 46 -20.08 1.06 -18.91
CA PRO A 46 -19.05 0.68 -19.89
C PRO A 46 -17.69 1.33 -19.67
N LEU A 47 -17.65 2.62 -19.29
CA LEU A 47 -16.39 3.31 -19.01
C LEU A 47 -15.67 2.71 -17.80
N LEU A 48 -16.40 2.42 -16.72
CA LEU A 48 -15.80 1.83 -15.51
C LEU A 48 -15.39 0.37 -15.75
N GLN A 49 -16.16 -0.38 -16.55
CA GLN A 49 -15.80 -1.72 -16.98
C GLN A 49 -14.47 -1.72 -17.75
N GLN A 50 -14.29 -0.77 -18.68
CA GLN A 50 -13.05 -0.62 -19.43
C GLN A 50 -11.88 -0.26 -18.52
N SER A 51 -12.03 0.75 -17.66
CA SER A 51 -10.98 1.13 -16.71
C SER A 51 -10.59 -0.03 -15.78
N TYR A 52 -11.57 -0.79 -15.29
CA TYR A 52 -11.30 -1.97 -14.48
C TYR A 52 -10.57 -3.08 -15.26
N ALA A 53 -10.96 -3.32 -16.51
CA ALA A 53 -10.29 -4.31 -17.36
C ALA A 53 -8.81 -3.97 -17.58
N GLU A 54 -8.49 -2.68 -17.75
CA GLU A 54 -7.10 -2.20 -17.87
C GLU A 54 -6.31 -2.41 -16.56
N VAL A 55 -6.88 -2.02 -15.41
CA VAL A 55 -6.26 -2.25 -14.09
C VAL A 55 -6.01 -3.74 -13.86
N LYS A 56 -7.02 -4.58 -14.12
CA LYS A 56 -6.91 -6.03 -13.94
C LYS A 56 -5.85 -6.63 -14.86
N LYS A 57 -5.77 -6.20 -16.13
CA LYS A 57 -4.72 -6.62 -17.06
C LYS A 57 -3.33 -6.30 -16.51
N MET A 58 -3.13 -5.09 -15.97
CA MET A 58 -1.84 -4.72 -15.38
C MET A 58 -1.52 -5.54 -14.12
N ALA A 59 -2.52 -5.84 -13.29
CA ALA A 59 -2.37 -6.72 -12.13
C ALA A 59 -2.03 -8.16 -12.55
N ASP A 60 -2.65 -8.68 -13.61
CA ASP A 60 -2.35 -10.00 -14.16
C ASP A 60 -0.91 -10.08 -14.73
N VAL A 61 -0.43 -9.01 -15.38
CA VAL A 61 0.97 -8.89 -15.81
C VAL A 61 1.93 -8.86 -14.63
N ALA A 62 1.57 -8.21 -13.52
CA ALA A 62 2.40 -8.22 -12.32
C ALA A 62 2.60 -9.65 -11.77
N LEU A 63 1.56 -10.49 -11.83
CA LEU A 63 1.61 -11.88 -11.39
C LEU A 63 2.40 -12.81 -12.32
N SER A 64 2.57 -12.45 -13.60
CA SER A 64 3.30 -13.28 -14.57
C SER A 64 4.82 -13.14 -14.46
N THR A 65 5.31 -12.27 -13.60
CA THR A 65 6.74 -12.02 -13.39
C THR A 65 7.11 -12.18 -11.91
N PRO A 66 8.32 -12.69 -11.59
CA PRO A 66 8.79 -12.73 -10.22
C PRO A 66 8.86 -11.34 -9.60
N ILE A 67 8.54 -11.25 -8.30
CA ILE A 67 8.72 -10.02 -7.53
C ILE A 67 10.20 -9.64 -7.53
N ASN A 68 10.51 -8.47 -8.08
CA ASN A 68 11.86 -7.93 -8.15
C ASN A 68 11.92 -6.57 -7.44
N VAL A 69 12.57 -6.54 -6.27
CA VAL A 69 12.86 -5.32 -5.51
C VAL A 69 14.39 -5.16 -5.44
N PRO A 70 15.00 -4.55 -6.47
CA PRO A 70 16.45 -4.43 -6.53
C PRO A 70 16.97 -3.40 -5.52
N VAL A 71 18.26 -3.50 -5.16
CA VAL A 71 18.94 -2.46 -4.39
C VAL A 71 19.04 -1.19 -5.25
N PRO A 72 18.63 -0.01 -4.74
CA PRO A 72 18.66 1.24 -5.48
C PRO A 72 20.07 1.61 -5.97
N LYS A 73 20.21 1.87 -7.28
CA LYS A 73 21.51 2.11 -7.92
C LYS A 73 21.48 3.17 -9.01
N ASP A 74 20.45 3.17 -9.85
CA ASP A 74 20.41 3.96 -11.08
C ASP A 74 19.61 5.26 -10.92
N GLY A 75 19.99 6.31 -11.67
CA GLY A 75 19.24 7.57 -11.74
C GLY A 75 17.95 7.46 -12.56
N GLY A 76 17.31 8.59 -12.82
CA GLY A 76 16.08 8.66 -13.63
C GLY A 76 16.20 7.93 -14.97
N GLY A 77 15.23 7.07 -15.28
CA GLY A 77 15.21 6.25 -16.49
C GLY A 77 16.08 4.99 -16.46
N GLY A 78 16.91 4.80 -15.42
CA GLY A 78 17.73 3.61 -15.25
C GLY A 78 16.92 2.38 -14.79
N PHE A 79 17.56 1.21 -14.76
CA PHE A 79 16.87 -0.05 -14.48
C PHE A 79 16.22 -0.09 -13.10
N THR A 80 16.96 0.20 -12.02
CA THR A 80 16.39 0.16 -10.66
C THR A 80 15.30 1.21 -10.49
N HIS A 81 15.46 2.39 -11.09
CA HIS A 81 14.47 3.46 -11.11
C HIS A 81 13.16 3.00 -11.75
N GLU A 82 13.21 2.50 -12.99
CA GLU A 82 12.01 2.04 -13.68
C GLU A 82 11.41 0.78 -13.05
N GLN A 83 12.22 -0.08 -12.42
CA GLN A 83 11.71 -1.24 -11.69
C GLN A 83 10.92 -0.82 -10.44
N HIS A 84 11.41 0.13 -9.63
CA HIS A 84 10.65 0.62 -8.49
C HIS A 84 9.37 1.36 -8.92
N LYS A 85 9.38 2.02 -10.09
CA LYS A 85 8.15 2.58 -10.70
C LYS A 85 7.13 1.52 -11.08
N ARG A 86 7.58 0.46 -11.75
CA ARG A 86 6.72 -0.70 -12.03
C ARG A 86 6.17 -1.30 -10.74
N ASN A 87 6.99 -1.41 -9.70
CA ASN A 87 6.57 -2.00 -8.44
C ASN A 87 5.43 -1.23 -7.77
N TYR A 88 5.51 0.10 -7.63
CA TYR A 88 4.40 0.85 -7.01
C TYR A 88 3.12 0.83 -7.86
N ASN A 89 3.25 0.78 -9.19
CA ASN A 89 2.11 0.62 -10.10
C ASN A 89 1.48 -0.77 -9.94
N ASN A 90 2.29 -1.82 -9.84
CA ASN A 90 1.80 -3.17 -9.60
C ASN A 90 1.10 -3.27 -8.24
N ILE A 91 1.63 -2.63 -7.20
CA ILE A 91 1.02 -2.62 -5.87
C ILE A 91 -0.40 -2.04 -5.92
N ILE A 92 -0.58 -0.82 -6.47
CA ILE A 92 -1.92 -0.22 -6.54
C ILE A 92 -2.86 -1.03 -7.45
N ASN A 93 -2.39 -1.50 -8.61
CA ASN A 93 -3.22 -2.26 -9.54
C ASN A 93 -3.69 -3.59 -8.92
N CYS A 94 -2.80 -4.31 -8.24
CA CYS A 94 -3.17 -5.53 -7.52
C CYS A 94 -4.10 -5.24 -6.33
N GLY A 95 -3.88 -4.16 -5.58
CA GLY A 95 -4.78 -3.73 -4.49
C GLY A 95 -6.21 -3.48 -5.00
N VAL A 96 -6.35 -2.67 -6.05
CA VAL A 96 -7.66 -2.40 -6.69
C VAL A 96 -8.27 -3.69 -7.29
N ALA A 97 -7.48 -4.50 -7.98
CA ALA A 97 -7.95 -5.76 -8.56
C ALA A 97 -8.49 -6.70 -7.47
N TYR A 98 -7.82 -6.81 -6.32
CA TYR A 98 -8.30 -7.57 -5.17
C TYR A 98 -9.62 -7.01 -4.63
N GLN A 99 -9.69 -5.70 -4.37
CA GLN A 99 -10.88 -5.07 -3.80
C GLN A 99 -12.12 -5.26 -4.69
N ILE A 100 -11.97 -5.24 -6.02
CA ILE A 100 -13.08 -5.41 -6.97
C ILE A 100 -13.41 -6.90 -7.24
N SER A 101 -12.40 -7.76 -7.42
CA SER A 101 -12.62 -9.18 -7.79
C SER A 101 -12.81 -10.13 -6.62
N GLY A 102 -12.20 -9.83 -5.46
CA GLY A 102 -12.05 -10.77 -4.35
C GLY A 102 -10.99 -11.86 -4.56
N GLU A 103 -10.25 -11.86 -5.68
CA GLU A 103 -9.26 -12.91 -5.96
C GLU A 103 -7.99 -12.75 -5.09
N GLN A 104 -7.76 -13.70 -4.19
CA GLN A 104 -6.68 -13.65 -3.20
C GLN A 104 -5.25 -13.54 -3.79
N LYS A 105 -5.06 -13.98 -5.04
CA LYS A 105 -3.76 -13.92 -5.74
C LYS A 105 -3.20 -12.49 -5.81
N TYR A 106 -4.05 -11.48 -5.97
CA TYR A 106 -3.62 -10.08 -6.05
C TYR A 106 -3.21 -9.54 -4.68
N ALA A 107 -3.97 -9.85 -3.61
CA ALA A 107 -3.60 -9.48 -2.24
C ALA A 107 -2.29 -10.17 -1.81
N ASN A 108 -2.08 -11.43 -2.21
CA ASN A 108 -0.83 -12.13 -1.94
C ASN A 108 0.37 -11.46 -2.61
N TYR A 109 0.22 -10.96 -3.85
CA TYR A 109 1.27 -10.19 -4.51
C TYR A 109 1.63 -8.94 -3.72
N VAL A 110 0.64 -8.11 -3.37
CA VAL A 110 0.82 -6.88 -2.59
C VAL A 110 1.53 -7.18 -1.26
N LYS A 111 1.05 -8.17 -0.52
CA LYS A 111 1.68 -8.63 0.74
C LYS A 111 3.15 -8.98 0.52
N ASN A 112 3.43 -9.83 -0.47
CA ASN A 112 4.78 -10.36 -0.68
C ASN A 112 5.77 -9.29 -1.13
N ILE A 113 5.36 -8.37 -2.01
CA ILE A 113 6.25 -7.29 -2.46
C ILE A 113 6.51 -6.27 -1.36
N LEU A 114 5.51 -5.92 -0.55
CA LEU A 114 5.69 -4.99 0.57
C LEU A 114 6.53 -5.60 1.70
N LEU A 115 6.37 -6.90 2.00
CA LEU A 115 7.25 -7.60 2.93
C LEU A 115 8.70 -7.67 2.41
N ASN A 116 8.88 -7.82 1.09
CA ASN A 116 10.20 -7.74 0.49
C ASN A 116 10.83 -6.34 0.72
N TYR A 117 10.13 -5.25 0.39
CA TYR A 117 10.60 -3.88 0.71
C TYR A 117 10.91 -3.72 2.21
N ALA A 118 10.01 -4.13 3.10
CA ALA A 118 10.18 -4.00 4.55
C ALA A 118 11.45 -4.70 5.05
N SER A 119 11.82 -5.85 4.46
CA SER A 119 13.00 -6.62 4.86
C SER A 119 14.35 -5.94 4.59
N GLN A 120 14.37 -4.93 3.70
CA GLN A 120 15.61 -4.31 3.23
C GLN A 120 15.62 -2.77 3.24
N TYR A 121 14.47 -2.09 3.25
CA TYR A 121 14.39 -0.63 3.11
C TYR A 121 15.24 0.13 4.13
N GLN A 122 15.19 -0.28 5.41
CA GLN A 122 15.98 0.37 6.48
C GLN A 122 17.49 0.16 6.34
N LYS A 123 17.93 -0.85 5.56
CA LYS A 123 19.34 -1.17 5.32
C LYS A 123 19.94 -0.34 4.19
N TRP A 124 19.12 0.25 3.32
CA TRP A 124 19.62 1.07 2.21
C TRP A 124 20.08 2.44 2.70
N PRO A 125 21.28 2.92 2.31
CA PRO A 125 21.70 4.29 2.57
C PRO A 125 20.88 5.28 1.70
N LEU A 126 21.18 6.57 1.80
CA LEU A 126 20.71 7.53 0.80
C LEU A 126 21.18 7.11 -0.60
N HIS A 127 20.32 7.33 -1.59
CA HIS A 127 20.52 6.83 -2.94
C HIS A 127 21.89 7.25 -3.51
N PRO A 128 22.65 6.33 -4.14
CA PRO A 128 24.03 6.61 -4.58
C PRO A 128 24.11 7.63 -5.74
N LYS A 129 23.01 7.84 -6.48
CA LYS A 129 22.90 8.79 -7.60
C LYS A 129 22.19 10.11 -7.25
N ARG A 130 21.98 10.40 -5.96
CA ARG A 130 21.39 11.69 -5.54
C ARG A 130 22.29 12.85 -5.94
N LYS A 131 21.68 14.00 -6.25
CA LYS A 131 22.42 15.24 -6.57
C LYS A 131 22.97 15.92 -5.32
N ASP A 132 22.20 15.89 -4.24
CA ASP A 132 22.58 16.39 -2.92
C ASP A 132 21.90 15.54 -1.84
N ASP A 133 22.31 15.74 -0.58
CA ASP A 133 21.80 14.98 0.57
C ASP A 133 20.42 15.44 1.04
N LYS A 134 19.99 16.66 0.72
CA LYS A 134 18.73 17.23 1.22
C LYS A 134 17.53 16.68 0.44
N ASP A 135 17.68 16.55 -0.87
CA ASP A 135 16.62 16.11 -1.78
C ASP A 135 16.81 14.66 -2.25
N GLY A 136 17.79 13.93 -1.69
CA GLY A 136 18.05 12.53 -1.99
C GLY A 136 17.02 11.58 -1.37
N GLY A 137 16.43 10.69 -2.17
CA GLY A 137 15.62 9.58 -1.67
C GLY A 137 16.47 8.40 -1.18
N ARG A 138 15.81 7.34 -0.71
CA ARG A 138 16.42 6.02 -0.50
C ARG A 138 16.12 5.08 -1.66
N ILE A 139 14.86 5.02 -2.11
CA ILE A 139 14.43 4.16 -3.23
C ILE A 139 14.84 4.79 -4.57
N PHE A 140 14.73 6.11 -4.67
CA PHE A 140 15.01 6.86 -5.88
C PHE A 140 16.08 7.93 -5.66
N TRP A 141 16.67 8.38 -6.76
CA TRP A 141 17.73 9.41 -6.74
C TRP A 141 17.25 10.79 -6.24
N GLN A 142 15.94 11.04 -6.23
CA GLN A 142 15.30 12.25 -5.69
C GLN A 142 14.09 11.85 -4.82
N SER A 143 13.89 12.55 -3.71
CA SER A 143 12.84 12.27 -2.72
C SER A 143 11.42 12.39 -3.30
N LEU A 144 11.23 13.19 -4.35
CA LEU A 144 9.97 13.28 -5.10
C LEU A 144 9.41 11.89 -5.46
N ASN A 145 10.26 11.01 -5.98
CA ASN A 145 9.81 9.69 -6.41
C ASN A 145 9.60 8.72 -5.23
N ASP A 146 10.31 8.90 -4.11
CA ASP A 146 10.02 8.17 -2.86
C ASP A 146 8.61 8.54 -2.37
N PHE A 147 8.22 9.82 -2.45
CA PHE A 147 6.86 10.25 -2.10
C PHE A 147 5.80 9.69 -3.07
N VAL A 148 6.07 9.68 -4.38
CA VAL A 148 5.15 9.04 -5.36
C VAL A 148 5.00 7.55 -5.06
N TRP A 149 6.10 6.85 -4.78
CA TRP A 149 6.07 5.45 -4.38
C TRP A 149 5.22 5.23 -3.13
N GLN A 150 5.33 6.11 -2.13
CA GLN A 150 4.55 6.03 -0.89
C GLN A 150 3.05 6.23 -1.15
N VAL A 151 2.67 7.20 -1.98
CA VAL A 151 1.27 7.48 -2.33
C VAL A 151 0.63 6.28 -3.03
N TYR A 152 1.31 5.65 -3.98
CA TYR A 152 0.78 4.49 -4.69
C TYR A 152 0.77 3.24 -3.82
N SER A 153 1.87 3.01 -3.09
CA SER A 153 2.03 1.79 -2.30
C SER A 153 1.07 1.76 -1.11
N ILE A 154 0.78 2.91 -0.48
CA ILE A 154 -0.17 2.96 0.64
C ILE A 154 -1.60 2.68 0.18
N GLN A 155 -1.98 3.12 -1.01
CA GLN A 155 -3.31 2.83 -1.59
C GLN A 155 -3.49 1.37 -1.99
N GLY A 156 -2.41 0.67 -2.37
CA GLY A 156 -2.48 -0.77 -2.61
C GLY A 156 -2.42 -1.59 -1.32
N TYR A 157 -1.79 -1.08 -0.27
CA TYR A 157 -1.74 -1.70 1.06
C TYR A 157 -3.06 -1.60 1.82
N ASP A 158 -3.73 -0.44 1.73
CA ASP A 158 -5.05 -0.16 2.30
C ASP A 158 -6.17 -1.03 1.69
#